data_AF-A0A5E4HIA8-F1
#
_entry.id   AF-A0A5E4HIA8-F1
#
_cell.length_a   1.000
_cell.length_b   1.000
_cell.length_c   1.000
_cell.angle_alpha   90.00
_cell.angle_beta   90.00
_cell.angle_gamma   90.00
#
_symmetry.space_group_name_H-M   'P 1'
#
loop_
_entity.id
_entity.type
_entity.pdbx_description
1 polymer ?
#
loop_
_entity_poly.entity_id
_entity_poly.type
_entity_poly.pdbx_seq_one_letter_code
_entity_poly.pdbx_strand_id
1 'polypeptide(L)'
;MADFLGEKTLTVDERVELAQLTNQPGWNILVRLLSESCRNATEACIRLDPVEEGYERKVAALQAHARTLNKFSNDLIQSVKAHRKIAMDRLKEQENPSLVYEPPKRFQMVVPGNPIPEKEQQ
;
A
#
# COMPACT_ATOMS: atom_id res chain seq x y z
N MET A 1 4.97 0.25 13.29
CA MET A 1 4.13 0.41 12.08
C MET A 1 3.46 -0.93 11.83
N ALA A 2 2.18 -0.96 11.48
CA ALA A 2 1.52 -2.22 11.16
C ALA A 2 1.96 -2.65 9.76
N ASP A 3 2.75 -3.73 9.68
CA ASP A 3 3.09 -4.38 8.42
C ASP A 3 1.77 -4.81 7.74
N PHE A 4 1.54 -4.35 6.51
CA PHE A 4 0.37 -4.76 5.72
C PHE A 4 0.75 -5.90 4.78
N LEU A 5 -0.23 -6.74 4.43
CA LEU A 5 -0.02 -7.95 3.64
C LEU A 5 0.66 -7.61 2.32
N GLY A 6 1.80 -8.25 2.06
CA GLY A 6 2.54 -8.09 0.81
C GLY A 6 3.41 -6.83 0.72
N GLU A 7 3.64 -6.12 1.82
CA GLU A 7 4.48 -4.90 1.85
C GLU A 7 5.87 -5.09 1.24
N LYS A 8 6.52 -6.25 1.43
CA LYS A 8 7.87 -6.52 0.91
C LYS A 8 7.88 -7.45 -0.30
N THR A 9 6.75 -8.09 -0.60
CA THR A 9 6.68 -9.14 -1.63
C THR A 9 6.06 -8.63 -2.92
N LEU A 10 5.16 -7.64 -2.87
CA LEU A 10 4.54 -7.10 -4.09
C LEU A 10 5.45 -6.07 -4.76
N THR A 11 5.67 -6.27 -6.06
CA THR A 11 6.30 -5.33 -6.99
C THR A 11 5.45 -4.07 -7.17
N VAL A 12 5.98 -3.08 -7.89
CA VAL A 12 5.23 -1.85 -8.18
C VAL A 12 4.03 -2.14 -9.09
N ASP A 13 4.24 -2.95 -10.12
CA ASP A 13 3.21 -3.27 -11.11
C ASP A 13 2.05 -4.05 -10.47
N GLU A 14 2.35 -5.04 -9.62
CA GLU A 14 1.32 -5.77 -8.88
C GLU A 14 0.51 -4.86 -7.95
N ARG A 15 1.12 -3.81 -7.37
CA ARG A 15 0.39 -2.83 -6.55
C ARG A 15 -0.51 -1.94 -7.40
N VAL A 16 -0.08 -1.61 -8.62
CA VAL A 16 -0.90 -0.86 -9.58
C VAL A 16 -2.08 -1.71 -10.03
N GLU A 17 -1.87 -2.98 -10.37
CA GLU A 17 -2.96 -3.92 -10.70
C GLU A 17 -3.94 -4.07 -9.53
N LEU A 18 -3.42 -4.23 -8.31
CA LEU A 18 -4.24 -4.29 -7.09
C LEU A 18 -5.02 -2.99 -6.85
N ALA A 19 -4.43 -1.83 -7.16
CA ALA A 19 -5.12 -0.55 -7.10
C ALA A 19 -6.25 -0.47 -8.12
N GLN A 20 -6.02 -0.93 -9.35
CA GLN A 20 -7.02 -0.97 -10.41
C GLN A 20 -8.17 -1.92 -10.08
N LEU A 21 -7.89 -3.05 -9.42
CA LEU A 21 -8.91 -3.97 -8.94
C LEU A 21 -9.96 -3.24 -8.08
N THR A 22 -9.56 -2.28 -7.25
CA THR A 22 -10.50 -1.53 -6.40
C THR A 22 -11.50 -0.67 -7.16
N ASN A 23 -11.23 -0.38 -8.43
CA ASN A 23 -12.14 0.36 -9.31
C ASN A 23 -13.08 -0.56 -10.09
N GLN A 24 -12.86 -1.88 -10.04
CA GLN A 24 -13.70 -2.86 -10.71
C GLN A 24 -14.96 -3.14 -9.88
N PRO A 25 -16.14 -3.34 -10.52
CA PRO A 25 -17.38 -3.68 -9.82
C PRO A 25 -17.25 -4.90 -8.89
N GLY A 26 -16.40 -5.87 -9.28
CA GLY A 26 -16.14 -7.09 -8.51
C GLY A 26 -15.52 -6.84 -7.13
N TRP A 27 -14.81 -5.72 -6.93
CA TRP A 27 -14.23 -5.40 -5.63
C TRP A 27 -15.28 -5.19 -4.54
N ASN A 28 -16.37 -4.46 -4.85
CA ASN A 28 -17.45 -4.25 -3.89
C ASN A 28 -18.15 -5.56 -3.53
N ILE A 29 -18.27 -6.48 -4.49
CA ILE A 29 -18.80 -7.83 -4.25
C ILE A 29 -17.87 -8.59 -3.30
N LEU A 30 -16.56 -8.54 -3.53
CA LEU A 30 -15.57 -9.18 -2.65
C LEU A 30 -15.62 -8.63 -1.22
N VAL A 31 -15.69 -7.30 -1.05
CA VAL A 31 -15.83 -6.66 0.27
C VAL A 31 -17.11 -7.11 0.97
N ARG A 32 -18.21 -7.25 0.23
CA ARG A 32 -19.47 -7.77 0.77
C ARG A 32 -19.33 -9.24 1.21
N LEU A 33 -18.68 -10.10 0.42
CA LEU A 33 -18.44 -11.50 0.78
C LEU A 33 -17.57 -11.64 2.04
N LEU A 34 -16.53 -10.82 2.17
CA LEU A 34 -15.71 -10.77 3.39
C LEU A 34 -16.53 -10.34 4.61
N SER A 35 -17.37 -9.31 4.45
CA SER A 35 -18.26 -8.83 5.51
C SER A 35 -19.28 -9.90 5.93
N GLU A 36 -19.88 -10.60 4.96
CA GLU A 36 -20.84 -11.68 5.21
C GLU A 36 -20.17 -12.86 5.92
N SER A 37 -18.94 -13.19 5.54
CA SER A 37 -18.16 -14.25 6.18
C SER A 37 -17.89 -13.94 7.66
N CYS A 38 -17.50 -12.69 7.96
CA CYS A 38 -17.32 -12.18 9.32
C CYS A 38 -18.62 -12.26 10.14
N ARG A 39 -19.74 -11.87 9.52
CA ARG A 39 -21.07 -11.95 10.13
C ARG A 39 -21.45 -13.39 10.44
N ASN A 40 -21.31 -14.31 9.49
CA ASN A 40 -21.65 -15.72 9.67
C ASN A 40 -20.84 -16.37 10.79
N ALA A 41 -19.53 -16.07 10.88
CA ALA A 41 -18.69 -16.56 11.98
C ALA A 41 -19.13 -16.03 13.35
N THR A 42 -19.59 -14.78 13.40
CA THR A 42 -20.14 -14.18 14.63
C THR A 42 -21.50 -14.79 15.00
N GLU A 43 -22.38 -14.98 14.02
CA GLU A 43 -23.68 -15.62 14.23
C GLU A 43 -23.54 -17.08 14.71
N ALA A 44 -22.52 -17.80 14.24
CA ALA A 44 -22.23 -19.15 14.72
C ALA A 44 -21.94 -19.19 16.23
N CYS A 45 -21.29 -18.16 16.78
CA CYS A 45 -21.07 -18.04 18.23
C CYS A 45 -22.39 -17.80 18.99
N ILE A 46 -23.28 -17.00 18.41
CA ILE A 46 -24.55 -16.58 19.04
C ILE A 46 -25.56 -17.72 19.06
N ARG A 47 -25.59 -18.55 18.00
CA ARG A 47 -26.55 -19.65 17.85
C ARG A 47 -26.26 -20.88 18.71
N LEU A 48 -25.14 -20.91 19.43
CA LEU A 48 -24.74 -22.07 20.21
C LEU A 48 -25.61 -22.19 21.48
N ASP A 49 -26.15 -23.39 21.72
CA ASP A 49 -26.99 -23.67 22.88
C ASP A 49 -26.15 -23.78 24.17
N PRO A 50 -26.42 -22.96 25.20
CA PRO A 50 -25.69 -23.00 26.47
C PRO A 50 -25.82 -24.31 27.25
N VAL A 51 -26.83 -25.14 26.95
CA VAL A 51 -27.07 -26.42 27.63
C VAL A 51 -26.31 -27.58 26.94
N GLU A 52 -25.74 -27.34 25.77
CA GLU A 52 -25.04 -28.36 25.00
C GLU A 52 -23.74 -28.82 25.69
N GLU A 53 -23.47 -30.12 25.63
CA GLU A 53 -22.23 -30.66 26.18
C GLU A 53 -20.99 -30.01 25.53
N GLY A 54 -20.06 -29.57 26.39
CA GLY A 54 -18.84 -28.90 25.95
C GLY A 54 -19.05 -27.48 25.43
N TYR A 55 -20.16 -26.82 25.77
CA TYR A 55 -20.49 -25.45 25.38
C TYR A 55 -19.30 -24.49 25.47
N GLU A 56 -18.65 -24.38 26.63
CA GLU A 56 -17.54 -23.44 26.83
C GLU A 56 -16.39 -23.65 25.84
N ARG A 57 -16.04 -24.91 25.57
CA ARG A 57 -14.99 -25.26 24.60
C ARG A 57 -15.40 -24.90 23.18
N LYS A 58 -16.66 -25.15 22.81
CA LYS A 58 -17.23 -24.83 21.49
C LYS A 58 -17.29 -23.31 21.29
N VAL A 59 -17.78 -22.55 22.27
CA VAL A 59 -17.78 -21.08 22.25
C VAL A 59 -16.36 -20.54 22.07
N ALA A 60 -15.39 -21.02 22.86
CA ALA A 60 -14.02 -20.54 22.78
C ALA A 60 -13.41 -20.76 21.39
N ALA A 61 -13.65 -21.93 20.78
CA ALA A 61 -13.20 -22.25 19.43
C ALA A 61 -13.86 -21.35 18.37
N LEU A 62 -15.18 -21.16 18.44
CA LEU A 62 -15.92 -20.30 17.52
C LEU A 62 -15.50 -18.83 17.64
N GLN A 63 -15.29 -18.33 18.86
CA GLN A 63 -14.79 -16.98 19.11
C GLN A 63 -13.36 -16.79 18.57
N ALA A 64 -12.48 -17.78 18.71
CA ALA A 64 -11.14 -17.74 18.13
C ALA A 64 -11.19 -17.70 16.60
N HIS A 65 -12.09 -18.49 16.00
CA HIS A 65 -12.31 -18.49 14.55
C HIS A 65 -12.85 -17.14 14.06
N ALA A 66 -13.91 -16.62 14.68
CA ALA A 66 -14.50 -15.34 14.33
C ALA A 66 -13.50 -14.18 14.44
N ARG A 67 -12.70 -14.13 15.51
CA ARG A 67 -11.62 -13.13 15.67
C ARG A 67 -10.58 -13.22 14.56
N THR A 68 -10.15 -14.43 14.23
CA THR A 68 -9.17 -14.66 13.16
C THR A 68 -9.70 -14.19 11.81
N LEU A 69 -10.95 -14.54 11.49
CA LEU A 69 -11.58 -14.18 10.23
C LEU A 69 -11.82 -12.67 10.11
N ASN A 70 -12.29 -12.03 11.19
CA ASN A 70 -12.46 -10.58 11.25
C ASN A 70 -11.13 -9.86 11.05
N LYS A 71 -10.08 -10.31 11.75
CA LYS A 71 -8.74 -9.75 11.62
C LYS A 71 -8.23 -9.90 10.18
N PHE A 72 -8.29 -11.12 9.63
CA PHE A 72 -7.84 -11.39 8.26
C PHE A 72 -8.57 -10.53 7.23
N SER A 73 -9.90 -10.45 7.31
CA SER A 73 -10.71 -9.66 6.37
C SER A 73 -10.38 -8.17 6.45
N ASN A 74 -10.21 -7.64 7.66
CA ASN A 74 -9.80 -6.26 7.85
C ASN A 74 -8.38 -6.02 7.33
N ASP A 75 -7.42 -6.88 7.70
CA ASP A 75 -6.02 -6.78 7.28
C ASP A 75 -5.92 -6.78 5.75
N LEU A 76 -6.68 -7.63 5.05
CA LEU A 76 -6.75 -7.67 3.60
C LEU A 76 -7.23 -6.34 3.01
N ILE A 77 -8.37 -5.82 3.50
CA ILE A 77 -8.94 -4.55 3.02
C ILE A 77 -7.97 -3.38 3.26
N GLN A 78 -7.35 -3.32 4.45
CA GLN A 78 -6.39 -2.27 4.77
C GLN A 78 -5.12 -2.37 3.92
N SER A 79 -4.66 -3.60 3.65
CA SER A 79 -3.49 -3.83 2.80
C SER A 79 -3.73 -3.36 1.37
N VAL A 80 -4.89 -3.67 0.79
CA VAL A 80 -5.26 -3.19 -0.54
C VAL A 80 -5.32 -1.66 -0.59
N LYS A 81 -5.88 -1.01 0.45
CA LYS A 81 -5.89 0.46 0.55
C LYS A 81 -4.47 1.04 0.64
N ALA A 82 -3.59 0.43 1.42
CA ALA A 82 -2.20 0.86 1.57
C ALA A 82 -1.42 0.72 0.25
N HIS A 83 -1.54 -0.43 -0.43
CA HIS A 83 -0.90 -0.65 -1.74
C HIS A 83 -1.41 0.30 -2.80
N ARG A 84 -2.73 0.56 -2.84
CA ARG A 84 -3.31 1.57 -3.73
C ARG A 84 -2.71 2.95 -3.48
N LYS A 85 -2.56 3.36 -2.21
CA LYS A 85 -1.95 4.64 -1.87
C LYS A 85 -0.51 4.73 -2.40
N ILE A 86 0.30 3.71 -2.12
CA ILE A 86 1.70 3.65 -2.57
C ILE A 86 1.82 3.70 -4.10
N ALA A 87 0.97 2.94 -4.81
CA ALA A 87 0.95 2.95 -6.28
C ALA A 87 0.62 4.33 -6.84
N MET A 88 -0.39 5.00 -6.28
CA MET A 88 -0.81 6.34 -6.72
C MET A 88 0.23 7.42 -6.41
N ASP A 89 0.90 7.33 -5.26
CA ASP A 89 1.96 8.28 -4.89
C ASP A 89 3.16 8.14 -5.84
N ARG A 90 3.56 6.92 -6.21
CA ARG A 90 4.65 6.68 -7.18
C ARG A 90 4.33 7.13 -8.61
N LEU A 91 3.09 6.94 -9.06
CA LEU A 91 2.67 7.42 -10.38
C LEU A 91 2.74 8.95 -10.47
N LYS A 92 2.34 9.66 -9.40
CA LYS A 92 2.47 11.12 -9.31
C LYS A 92 3.92 11.60 -9.30
N GLU A 93 4.83 10.86 -8.66
CA GLU A 93 6.27 11.16 -8.69
C GLU A 93 6.86 11.02 -10.11
N GLN A 94 6.40 10.02 -10.88
CA GLN A 94 6.85 9.80 -12.26
C GLN A 94 6.29 10.81 -13.27
N GLU A 95 5.10 11.34 -13.05
CA GLU A 95 4.50 12.40 -13.90
C GLU A 95 5.12 13.79 -13.66
N ASN A 96 5.94 13.97 -12.62
CA ASN A 96 6.63 15.22 -12.27
C ASN A 96 8.18 15.17 -12.40
N PRO A 97 8.77 14.82 -13.55
CA PRO A 97 10.23 14.86 -13.71
C PRO A 97 10.80 16.29 -13.88
N SER A 98 9.96 17.33 -13.94
CA SER A 98 10.34 18.69 -14.36
C SER A 98 10.87 19.63 -13.26
N LEU A 99 11.23 19.13 -12.08
CA LEU A 99 11.84 19.95 -11.00
C LEU A 99 13.22 19.47 -10.54
N VAL A 100 13.95 18.74 -11.39
CA VAL A 100 15.42 18.71 -11.26
C VAL A 100 15.94 20.01 -11.86
N TYR A 101 16.01 21.06 -11.03
CA TYR A 101 16.72 22.28 -11.37
C TYR A 101 18.20 21.93 -11.55
N GLU A 102 18.63 21.71 -12.80
CA GLU A 102 20.04 21.80 -13.12
C GLU A 102 20.42 23.28 -13.01
N PRO A 103 21.30 23.68 -12.06
CA PRO A 103 21.74 25.06 -11.99
C PRO A 103 22.40 25.40 -13.34
N PRO A 104 22.04 26.54 -13.96
CA PRO A 104 22.60 26.91 -15.25
C PRO A 104 24.12 26.93 -15.12
N LYS A 105 24.81 26.19 -16.00
CA LYS A 105 26.27 26.26 -16.14
C LYS A 105 26.60 27.75 -16.30
N ARG A 106 27.28 28.28 -15.27
CA ARG A 106 27.71 29.66 -15.19
C ARG A 106 28.35 30.02 -16.53
N PHE A 107 27.69 30.84 -17.32
CA PHE A 107 28.29 31.42 -18.52
C PHE A 107 29.58 32.09 -18.07
N GLN A 108 30.73 31.51 -18.42
CA GLN A 108 31.97 32.25 -18.39
C GLN A 108 31.81 33.34 -19.45
N MET A 109 31.42 34.53 -19.01
CA MET A 109 31.52 35.72 -19.84
C MET A 109 32.99 35.87 -20.20
N VAL A 110 33.32 35.60 -21.46
CA VAL A 110 34.57 36.04 -22.05
C VAL A 110 34.48 37.56 -22.10
N VAL A 111 35.16 38.24 -21.18
CA VAL A 111 35.31 39.70 -21.21
C VAL A 111 36.35 40.01 -22.29
N PRO A 112 36.00 40.74 -23.36
CA PRO A 112 36.97 41.11 -24.38
C PRO A 112 37.70 42.40 -23.94
N GLY A 113 39.02 42.30 -23.67
CA GLY A 113 39.86 43.50 -23.52
C GLY A 113 41.11 43.35 -22.63
N ASN A 114 42.17 42.77 -23.20
CA ASN A 114 43.63 43.03 -23.03
C ASN A 114 44.32 43.05 -21.63
N PRO A 115 45.66 42.87 -21.56
CA PRO A 115 46.59 42.21 -22.48
C PRO A 115 47.36 41.03 -21.84
N ILE A 116 47.99 40.22 -22.69
CA ILE A 116 48.89 39.10 -22.35
C ILE A 116 50.18 39.65 -21.72
N PRO A 117 50.67 39.12 -20.58
CA PRO A 117 52.08 39.21 -20.24
C PRO A 117 52.84 38.08 -20.96
N GLU A 118 53.74 38.50 -21.85
CA GLU A 118 54.81 37.67 -22.41
C GLU A 118 55.71 37.11 -21.30
N LYS A 119 56.15 35.85 -21.48
CA LYS A 119 57.38 35.21 -20.94
C LYS A 119 57.31 34.96 -19.42
N GLU A 120 57.64 33.77 -18.93
CA GLU A 120 58.96 33.17 -19.02
C GLU A 120 58.92 31.66 -19.31
N GLN A 121 59.70 31.27 -20.32
CA GLN A 121 60.30 29.95 -20.42
C GLN A 121 61.48 29.91 -19.42
N GLN A 122 61.50 28.90 -18.55
CA GLN A 122 62.69 28.06 -18.30
C GLN A 122 62.29 26.81 -17.51
#